data_AF-A0A8J6IBZ6-F1
#
_entry.id   AF-A0A8J6IBZ6-F1
#
_cell.length_a   1.000
_cell.length_b   1.000
_cell.length_c   1.000
_cell.angle_alpha   90.00
_cell.angle_beta   90.00
_cell.angle_gamma   90.00
#
_symmetry.space_group_name_H-M   'P 1'
#
loop_
_entity.id
_entity.type
_entity.pdbx_description
1 polymer ?
#
loop_
_entity_poly.entity_id
_entity_poly.type
_entity_poly.pdbx_seq_one_letter_code
_entity_poly.pdbx_strand_id
1 'polypeptide(L)'
;MHQLAYSLISNPHDASYQNCNEFMLDVIAASAWDTADRAQIKTNLAAYFEPSLVETSLIQRLFAPMADARLRTDDHDGDIRTTTFASMAAFMEEYDLSDASYEITFEREGAGN
;
A
#
# COMPACT_ATOMS: atom_id res chain seq x y z
N MET A 1 -11.15 -6.60 -2.18
CA MET A 1 -11.22 -7.52 -3.36
C MET A 1 -11.01 -6.72 -4.65
N HIS A 2 -10.46 -7.34 -5.71
CA HIS A 2 -9.73 -6.64 -6.79
C HIS A 2 -10.44 -5.44 -7.45
N GLN A 3 -9.70 -4.35 -7.64
CA GLN A 3 -10.09 -3.14 -8.37
C GLN A 3 -9.22 -2.95 -9.63
N LEU A 4 -9.88 -2.80 -10.79
CA LEU A 4 -9.22 -2.68 -12.09
C LEU A 4 -8.54 -1.33 -12.31
N ALA A 5 -9.10 -0.26 -11.72
CA ALA A 5 -8.51 1.06 -11.80
C ALA A 5 -7.25 1.10 -10.92
N TYR A 6 -6.09 1.13 -11.56
CA TYR A 6 -4.81 1.03 -10.87
C TYR A 6 -4.22 2.39 -10.54
N SER A 7 -3.66 2.52 -9.34
CA SER A 7 -2.67 3.55 -9.04
C SER A 7 -1.53 2.99 -8.21
N LEU A 8 -0.29 3.45 -8.45
CA LEU A 8 0.87 3.09 -7.63
C LEU A 8 0.77 3.61 -6.19
N ILE A 9 0.10 4.75 -6.01
CA ILE A 9 -0.04 5.47 -4.74
C ILE A 9 -1.50 5.56 -4.32
N SER A 10 -2.30 4.52 -4.60
CA SER A 10 -3.69 4.46 -4.19
C SER A 10 -3.84 4.64 -2.68
N ASN A 11 -4.86 5.40 -2.30
CA ASN A 11 -5.29 5.55 -0.91
C ASN A 11 -6.00 4.26 -0.46
N PRO A 12 -5.46 3.50 0.50
CA PRO A 12 -6.04 2.21 0.87
C PRO A 12 -7.37 2.33 1.63
N HIS A 13 -7.73 3.54 2.07
CA HIS A 13 -9.01 3.84 2.72
C HIS A 13 -10.10 4.27 1.73
N ASP A 14 -9.74 4.49 0.47
CA ASP A 14 -10.66 4.75 -0.63
C ASP A 14 -10.81 3.51 -1.53
N ALA A 15 -11.91 3.43 -2.30
CA ALA A 15 -12.20 2.29 -3.17
C ALA A 15 -11.99 2.58 -4.67
N SER A 16 -11.58 3.79 -5.03
CA SER A 16 -11.46 4.25 -6.41
C SER A 16 -10.30 3.55 -7.12
N TYR A 17 -9.14 3.45 -6.48
CA TYR A 17 -7.95 2.79 -7.05
C TYR A 17 -7.44 1.65 -6.16
N GLN A 18 -6.52 0.87 -6.72
CA GLN A 18 -5.81 -0.16 -5.97
C GLN A 18 -4.43 -0.40 -6.56
N ASN A 19 -3.43 -0.53 -5.67
CA ASN A 19 -2.10 -1.02 -6.00
C ASN A 19 -1.96 -2.52 -5.63
N CYS A 20 -0.84 -3.15 -5.98
CA CYS A 20 -0.65 -4.57 -5.70
C CYS A 20 -0.51 -4.90 -4.19
N ASN A 21 0.10 -4.02 -3.40
CA ASN A 21 0.21 -4.21 -1.95
C ASN A 21 -1.15 -4.08 -1.28
N GLU A 22 -1.96 -3.10 -1.68
CA GLU A 22 -3.33 -2.91 -1.20
C GLU A 22 -4.21 -4.10 -1.58
N PHE A 23 -4.03 -4.69 -2.76
CA PHE A 23 -4.71 -5.94 -3.10
C PHE A 23 -4.34 -7.08 -2.13
N MET A 24 -3.06 -7.23 -1.79
CA MET A 24 -2.63 -8.23 -0.81
C MET A 24 -3.17 -7.94 0.59
N LEU A 25 -3.16 -6.67 1.01
CA LEU A 25 -3.75 -6.21 2.26
C LEU A 25 -5.25 -6.54 2.31
N ASP A 26 -6.00 -6.27 1.25
CA ASP A 26 -7.42 -6.61 1.13
C ASP A 26 -7.66 -8.13 1.28
N VAL A 27 -6.76 -8.97 0.77
CA VAL A 27 -6.85 -10.45 0.89
C VAL A 27 -6.55 -10.90 2.33
N ILE A 28 -5.53 -10.34 2.97
CA ILE A 28 -5.19 -10.61 4.37
C ILE A 28 -6.35 -10.17 5.28
N ALA A 29 -6.86 -8.95 5.06
CA ALA A 29 -8.02 -8.39 5.75
C ALA A 29 -9.27 -9.25 5.60
N ALA A 30 -9.57 -9.71 4.38
CA ALA A 30 -10.69 -10.60 4.11
C ALA A 30 -10.61 -11.88 4.95
N SER A 31 -9.42 -12.47 5.05
CA SER A 31 -9.19 -13.65 5.88
C SER A 31 -9.26 -13.35 7.37
N ALA A 32 -8.70 -12.23 7.83
CA ALA A 32 -8.67 -11.87 9.25
C ALA A 32 -10.07 -11.56 9.81
N TRP A 33 -10.93 -10.93 9.00
CA TRP A 33 -12.29 -10.57 9.39
C TRP A 33 -13.38 -11.53 8.89
N ASP A 34 -12.99 -12.65 8.28
CA ASP A 34 -13.89 -13.67 7.71
C ASP A 34 -15.00 -13.07 6.83
N THR A 35 -14.61 -12.21 5.90
CA THR A 35 -15.53 -11.51 5.00
C THR A 35 -14.95 -11.29 3.61
N ALA A 36 -15.81 -11.37 2.60
CA ALA A 36 -15.47 -10.99 1.22
C ALA A 36 -16.10 -9.64 0.82
N ASP A 37 -16.85 -8.99 1.71
CA ASP A 37 -17.46 -7.70 1.43
C ASP A 37 -16.39 -6.60 1.37
N ARG A 38 -16.18 -6.07 0.17
CA ARG A 38 -15.20 -5.02 -0.08
C ARG A 38 -15.48 -3.75 0.72
N ALA A 39 -16.74 -3.36 0.88
CA ALA A 39 -17.09 -2.15 1.63
C ALA A 39 -16.74 -2.34 3.11
N GLN A 40 -17.08 -3.50 3.67
CA GLN A 40 -16.72 -3.86 5.04
C GLN A 40 -15.20 -3.88 5.24
N ILE A 41 -14.45 -4.49 4.32
CA ILE A 41 -12.97 -4.51 4.36
C ILE A 41 -12.41 -3.10 4.37
N LYS A 42 -12.89 -2.20 3.50
CA LYS A 42 -12.42 -0.81 3.46
C LYS A 42 -12.77 -0.03 4.71
N THR A 43 -13.97 -0.22 5.26
CA THR A 43 -14.35 0.37 6.55
C THR A 43 -13.43 -0.12 7.68
N ASN A 44 -13.12 -1.41 7.73
CA ASN A 44 -12.22 -1.94 8.75
C ASN A 44 -10.78 -1.43 8.57
N LEU A 45 -10.25 -1.42 7.34
CA LEU A 45 -8.92 -0.88 7.06
C LEU A 45 -8.82 0.61 7.40
N ALA A 46 -9.86 1.41 7.14
CA ALA A 46 -9.89 2.81 7.56
C ALA A 46 -9.84 2.99 9.09
N ALA A 47 -10.29 2.00 9.85
CA ALA A 47 -10.28 2.02 11.32
C ALA A 47 -8.99 1.46 11.94
N TYR A 48 -8.34 0.49 11.29
CA TYR A 48 -7.30 -0.34 11.91
C TYR A 48 -5.97 -0.38 11.16
N PHE A 49 -5.89 0.13 9.92
CA PHE A 49 -4.68 0.10 9.11
C PHE A 49 -4.12 1.51 8.91
N GLU A 50 -2.87 1.72 9.33
CA GLU A 50 -2.13 2.97 9.08
C GLU A 50 -1.26 2.86 7.81
N PRO A 51 -1.58 3.60 6.74
CA PRO A 51 -0.80 3.58 5.51
C PRO A 51 0.51 4.37 5.62
N SER A 52 1.48 4.03 4.77
CA SER A 52 2.74 4.78 4.70
C SER A 52 2.53 6.15 4.06
N LEU A 53 3.03 7.21 4.70
CA LEU A 53 3.12 8.54 4.10
C LEU A 53 4.09 8.53 2.92
N VAL A 54 3.65 9.06 1.78
CA VAL A 54 4.50 9.24 0.60
C VAL A 54 5.07 10.65 0.62
N GLU A 55 6.39 10.75 0.85
CA GLU A 55 7.07 12.03 0.84
C GLU A 55 7.11 12.67 -0.55
N THR A 56 7.10 14.01 -0.59
CA THR A 56 7.23 14.79 -1.82
C THR A 56 8.50 14.47 -2.61
N SER A 57 9.59 14.09 -1.92
CA SER A 57 10.85 13.66 -2.53
C SER A 57 10.70 12.38 -3.37
N LEU A 58 9.92 11.41 -2.88
CA LEU A 58 9.59 10.17 -3.59
C LEU A 58 8.66 10.44 -4.77
N ILE A 59 7.66 11.30 -4.58
CA ILE A 59 6.79 11.81 -5.65
C ILE A 59 7.66 12.37 -6.78
N GLN A 60 8.53 13.34 -6.50
CA GLN A 60 9.43 13.95 -7.50
C GLN A 60 10.27 12.90 -8.24
N ARG A 61 10.79 11.88 -7.53
CA ARG A 61 11.58 10.80 -8.13
C ARG A 61 10.74 9.90 -9.04
N LEU A 62 9.49 9.63 -8.70
CA LEU A 62 8.53 8.90 -9.54
C LEU A 62 8.16 9.70 -10.80
N PHE A 63 8.03 11.03 -10.68
CA PHE A 63 7.68 11.93 -11.77
C PHE A 63 8.86 12.37 -12.66
N ALA A 64 10.11 12.09 -12.27
CA ALA A 64 11.31 12.53 -12.98
C ALA A 64 11.42 12.07 -14.45
N PRO A 65 10.81 10.94 -14.90
CA PRO A 65 10.85 10.56 -16.31
C PRO A 65 9.51 10.57 -17.08
N MET A 66 8.34 10.58 -16.44
CA MET A 66 7.03 10.54 -17.12
C MET A 66 5.89 10.84 -16.13
N ALA A 67 4.96 11.73 -16.47
CA ALA A 67 3.67 11.78 -15.77
C ALA A 67 2.89 10.52 -16.13
N ASP A 68 3.18 9.44 -15.40
CA ASP A 68 2.63 8.12 -15.63
C ASP A 68 1.13 8.12 -15.24
N ALA A 69 0.26 7.66 -16.14
CA ALA A 69 -1.18 7.54 -15.88
C ALA A 69 -1.51 6.64 -14.67
N ARG A 70 -0.52 5.89 -14.16
CA ARG A 70 -0.60 5.07 -12.95
C ARG A 70 -0.36 5.85 -11.64
N LEU A 71 0.04 7.12 -11.69
CA LEU A 71 0.16 7.97 -10.49
C LEU A 71 -1.07 8.87 -10.38
N ARG A 72 -2.09 8.36 -9.68
CA ARG A 72 -3.35 9.06 -9.43
C ARG A 72 -3.38 9.48 -7.97
N THR A 73 -3.89 10.68 -7.74
CA THR A 73 -3.99 11.27 -6.39
C THR A 73 -5.37 11.85 -6.13
N ASP A 74 -6.32 11.63 -7.05
CA ASP A 74 -7.70 12.13 -6.96
C ASP A 74 -8.56 11.37 -5.94
N ASP A 75 -8.01 10.31 -5.33
CA ASP A 75 -8.52 9.57 -4.18
C ASP A 75 -7.92 10.03 -2.83
N HIS A 76 -7.18 11.15 -2.82
CA HIS A 76 -6.60 11.74 -1.61
C HIS A 76 -7.11 13.17 -1.41
N ASP A 77 -7.62 13.46 -0.22
CA ASP A 77 -8.05 14.81 0.18
C ASP A 77 -6.95 15.60 0.92
N GLY A 78 -5.74 15.04 1.05
CA GLY A 78 -4.65 15.63 1.82
C GLY A 78 -3.30 14.94 1.60
N ASP A 79 -2.65 14.54 2.69
CA ASP A 79 -1.40 13.76 2.64
C ASP A 79 -1.56 12.54 1.73
N ILE A 80 -0.59 12.33 0.84
CA ILE A 80 -0.57 11.13 0.00
C ILE A 80 -0.11 9.95 0.84
N ARG A 81 -0.95 8.94 0.99
CA ARG A 81 -0.64 7.74 1.77
C ARG A 81 -0.96 6.47 1.00
N THR A 82 -0.10 5.47 1.06
CA THR A 82 -0.26 4.24 0.28
C THR A 82 0.09 3.01 1.09
N THR A 83 -0.40 1.86 0.65
CA THR A 83 0.04 0.57 1.20
C THR A 83 1.42 0.22 0.65
N THR A 84 2.39 0.05 1.55
CA THR A 84 3.69 -0.55 1.28
C THR A 84 3.79 -1.93 1.93
N PHE A 85 4.83 -2.70 1.56
CA PHE A 85 5.16 -3.91 2.30
C PHE A 85 5.38 -3.62 3.79
N ALA A 86 6.11 -2.54 4.12
CA ALA A 86 6.43 -2.18 5.49
C ALA A 86 5.17 -1.87 6.33
N SER A 87 4.23 -1.05 5.80
CA SER A 87 2.97 -0.79 6.52
C SER A 87 2.11 -2.05 6.66
N MET A 88 2.09 -2.91 5.63
CA MET A 88 1.34 -4.17 5.68
C MET A 88 1.95 -5.14 6.68
N ALA A 89 3.28 -5.26 6.74
CA ALA A 89 3.98 -6.07 7.73
C ALA A 89 3.73 -5.56 9.16
N ALA A 90 3.79 -4.24 9.37
CA ALA A 90 3.48 -3.64 10.67
C ALA A 90 2.03 -3.93 11.11
N PHE A 91 1.06 -3.83 10.21
CA PHE A 91 -0.32 -4.22 10.48
C PHE A 91 -0.44 -5.70 10.84
N MET A 92 0.22 -6.59 10.11
CA MET A 92 0.18 -8.00 10.41
C MET A 92 0.84 -8.33 11.76
N GLU A 93 1.90 -7.62 12.14
CA GLU A 93 2.55 -7.76 13.44
C GLU A 93 1.66 -7.23 14.58
N GLU A 94 1.05 -6.06 14.41
CA GLU A 94 0.17 -5.43 15.42
C GLU A 94 -1.03 -6.30 15.81
N TYR A 95 -1.59 -7.03 14.84
CA TYR A 95 -2.77 -7.87 15.04
C TYR A 95 -2.47 -9.38 15.07
N ASP A 96 -1.22 -9.77 15.34
CA ASP A 96 -0.78 -11.17 15.45
C ASP A 96 -1.17 -12.05 14.21
N LEU A 97 -1.14 -11.46 13.01
CA LEU A 97 -1.44 -12.11 11.72
C LEU A 97 -0.20 -12.70 11.04
N SER A 98 0.99 -12.49 11.58
CA SER A 98 2.25 -13.03 11.05
C SER A 98 3.21 -13.41 12.17
N ASP A 99 3.92 -14.53 12.01
CA ASP A 99 4.98 -14.94 12.94
C ASP A 99 6.28 -14.15 12.72
N ALA A 100 6.58 -13.78 11.47
CA ALA A 100 7.78 -13.03 11.11
C ALA A 100 7.61 -12.31 9.75
N SER A 101 8.36 -11.22 9.57
CA SER A 101 8.52 -10.52 8.30
C SER A 101 10.02 -10.34 7.98
N TYR A 102 10.36 -10.34 6.69
CA TYR A 102 11.76 -10.27 6.26
C TYR A 102 11.91 -9.28 5.11
N GLU A 103 12.91 -8.41 5.22
CA GLU A 103 13.41 -7.57 4.14
C GLU A 103 14.78 -8.09 3.70
N ILE A 104 14.95 -8.34 2.41
CA ILE A 104 16.19 -8.86 1.84
C ILE A 104 16.84 -7.76 1.00
N THR A 105 17.96 -7.25 1.48
CA THR A 105 18.76 -6.25 0.76
C THR A 105 19.94 -6.94 0.06
N PHE A 106 20.03 -6.73 -1.26
CA PHE A 106 21.17 -7.19 -2.04
C PHE A 106 22.18 -6.05 -2.16
N GLU A 107 23.32 -6.18 -1.51
CA GLU A 107 24.46 -5.29 -1.75
C GLU A 107 25.14 -5.71 -3.06
N ARG A 108 25.29 -4.77 -3.99
CA ARG A 108 26.09 -5.01 -5.19
C ARG A 108 27.56 -4.84 -4.83
N GLU A 109 28.31 -5.94 -4.75
CA GLU A 109 29.77 -5.85 -4.72
C GLU A 109 30.29 -5.22 -6.03
N GLY A 110 31.06 -4.13 -5.93
CA GLY A 110 31.89 -3.63 -7.03
C GLY A 110 31.47 -2.33 -7.73
N ALA A 111 31.04 -1.29 -7.00
CA ALA A 111 31.14 0.09 -7.48
C ALA A 111 32.11 0.87 -6.57
N GLY A 112 33.38 0.45 -6.58
CA GLY A 112 34.48 1.25 -6.06
C GLY A 112 34.80 2.39 -7.03
N ASN A 113 35.16 3.55 -6.45
CA ASN A 113 35.53 4.80 -7.13
C ASN A 113 36.54 4.65 -8.27
#